data_AF-A0A7H8J367-F1
#
_entry.id   AF-A0A7H8J367-F1
#
_cell.length_a   1.000
_cell.length_b   1.000
_cell.length_c   1.000
_cell.angle_alpha   90.00
_cell.angle_beta   90.00
_cell.angle_gamma   90.00
#
_symmetry.space_group_name_H-M   'P 1'
#
loop_
_entity.id
_entity.type
_entity.pdbx_description
1 polymer ?
#
loop_
_entity_poly.entity_id
_entity_poly.type
_entity_poly.pdbx_seq_one_letter_code
_entity_poly.pdbx_strand_id
1 'polypeptide(L)'
;MKTADHLRRAVELIEKHGLYTGDDSYVGPDGSLDLCAALYQGATCVLPEVFRTDTVAATEAIKSSAWAMAAIRAVYDALGPEVTMPETDGPDEVIDRVSHWAATAPFRQAQPPTRTQVMGRLLRTAEALDPQAATAAA
;
A
#
# COMPACT_ATOMS: atom_id res chain seq x y z
N MET A 1 -9.76 -14.98 -0.37
CA MET A 1 -9.72 -13.78 -1.23
C MET A 1 -8.34 -13.72 -1.86
N LYS A 2 -8.22 -13.41 -3.15
CA LYS A 2 -6.91 -13.35 -3.82
C LYS A 2 -6.25 -12.00 -3.56
N THR A 3 -4.94 -11.91 -3.73
CA THR A 3 -4.20 -10.63 -3.62
C THR A 3 -4.82 -9.53 -4.48
N ALA A 4 -5.23 -9.84 -5.72
CA ALA A 4 -5.90 -8.89 -6.61
C ALA A 4 -7.17 -8.27 -5.98
N ASP A 5 -7.98 -9.07 -5.29
CA ASP A 5 -9.20 -8.59 -4.63
C ASP A 5 -8.87 -7.67 -3.44
N HIS A 6 -7.80 -7.98 -2.69
CA HIS A 6 -7.31 -7.12 -1.60
C HIS A 6 -6.90 -5.74 -2.12
N LEU A 7 -6.21 -5.69 -3.27
CA LEU A 7 -5.79 -4.44 -3.90
C LEU A 7 -6.99 -3.62 -4.38
N ARG A 8 -7.99 -4.26 -5.00
CA ARG A 8 -9.25 -3.60 -5.38
C ARG A 8 -9.99 -3.05 -4.17
N ARG A 9 -10.04 -3.81 -3.09
CA ARG A 9 -10.65 -3.34 -1.84
C ARG A 9 -9.90 -2.15 -1.25
N ALA A 10 -8.57 -2.15 -1.30
CA ALA A 10 -7.76 -1.00 -0.88
C ALA A 10 -8.06 0.26 -1.71
N VAL A 11 -8.32 0.12 -3.02
CA VAL A 11 -8.76 1.23 -3.88
C VAL A 11 -10.08 1.82 -3.39
N GLU A 12 -11.08 0.99 -3.12
CA GLU A 12 -12.38 1.43 -2.59
C GLU A 12 -12.23 2.17 -1.24
N LEU A 13 -11.31 1.69 -0.38
CA LEU A 13 -11.02 2.31 0.90
C LEU A 13 -10.36 3.69 0.72
N ILE A 14 -9.38 3.81 -0.17
CA ILE A 14 -8.71 5.09 -0.47
C ILE A 14 -9.68 6.08 -1.14
N GLU A 15 -10.57 5.61 -2.02
CA GLU A 15 -11.60 6.45 -2.63
C GLU A 15 -12.55 7.02 -1.57
N LYS A 16 -12.98 6.17 -0.64
CA LYS A 16 -13.93 6.53 0.43
C LYS A 16 -13.31 7.42 1.51
N HIS A 17 -12.11 7.09 1.96
CA HIS A 17 -11.48 7.71 3.14
C HIS A 17 -10.47 8.79 2.78
N GLY A 18 -9.96 8.80 1.54
CA GLY A 18 -8.82 9.62 1.16
C GLY A 18 -7.49 8.89 1.37
N LEU A 19 -6.45 9.44 0.75
CA LEU A 19 -5.07 8.97 0.91
C LEU A 19 -4.37 9.88 1.92
N TYR A 20 -3.87 9.28 2.98
CA TYR A 20 -3.02 9.95 3.95
C TYR A 20 -1.56 9.89 3.50
N THR A 21 -0.84 11.00 3.67
CA THR A 21 0.57 11.17 3.24
C THR A 21 1.41 11.80 4.36
N GLY A 22 0.99 11.67 5.61
CA GLY A 22 1.77 12.11 6.78
C GLY A 22 2.69 11.00 7.28
N ASP A 23 3.64 11.37 8.15
CA ASP A 23 4.75 10.48 8.55
C ASP A 23 4.58 9.88 9.97
N ASP A 24 3.60 10.33 10.74
CA ASP A 24 3.46 10.03 12.17
C ASP A 24 2.48 8.89 12.50
N SER A 25 1.68 8.44 11.52
CA SER A 25 0.73 7.35 11.70
C SER A 25 0.31 6.71 10.37
N TYR A 26 -0.47 5.63 10.42
CA TYR A 26 -1.06 5.01 9.25
C TYR A 26 -2.50 5.52 8.96
N VAL A 27 -3.06 6.36 9.84
CA VAL A 27 -4.42 6.91 9.71
C VAL A 27 -4.41 8.38 10.11
N GLY A 28 -4.74 9.25 9.16
CA GLY A 28 -4.82 10.68 9.40
C GLY A 28 -5.89 11.07 10.42
N PRO A 29 -5.80 12.29 10.99
CA PRO A 29 -6.79 12.80 11.95
C PRO A 29 -8.20 12.96 11.36
N ASP A 30 -8.30 13.07 10.04
CA ASP A 30 -9.55 13.10 9.28
C ASP A 30 -10.07 11.70 8.90
N GLY A 31 -9.36 10.64 9.28
CA GLY A 31 -9.67 9.25 8.96
C GLY A 31 -9.20 8.80 7.57
N SER A 32 -8.41 9.62 6.87
CA SER A 32 -7.70 9.19 5.66
C SER A 32 -6.70 8.08 5.96
N LEU A 33 -6.42 7.23 4.97
CA LEU A 33 -5.62 6.01 5.16
C LEU A 33 -4.28 6.13 4.44
N ASP A 34 -3.20 5.76 5.13
CA ASP A 34 -1.94 5.43 4.46
C ASP A 34 -2.15 4.20 3.56
N LEU A 35 -1.30 4.07 2.55
CA LEU A 35 -1.37 2.96 1.60
C LEU A 35 -1.27 1.58 2.28
N CYS A 36 -0.36 1.39 3.23
CA CYS A 36 -0.22 0.14 3.98
C CYS A 36 -1.43 -0.10 4.89
N ALA A 37 -2.05 0.94 5.44
CA ALA A 37 -3.29 0.84 6.22
C ALA A 37 -4.46 0.36 5.34
N ALA A 38 -4.62 0.96 4.16
CA ALA A 38 -5.64 0.58 3.19
C ALA A 38 -5.45 -0.86 2.69
N LEU A 39 -4.20 -1.27 2.44
CA LEU A 39 -3.87 -2.65 2.07
C LEU A 39 -4.15 -3.64 3.20
N TYR A 40 -3.79 -3.30 4.44
CA TYR A 40 -4.09 -4.13 5.60
C TYR A 40 -5.60 -4.29 5.81
N GLN A 41 -6.35 -3.19 5.81
CA GLN A 41 -7.80 -3.22 5.99
C GLN A 41 -8.50 -3.90 4.82
N GLY A 42 -8.01 -3.71 3.59
CA GLY A 42 -8.51 -4.42 2.42
C GLY A 42 -8.27 -5.94 2.48
N ALA A 43 -7.19 -6.36 3.12
CA ALA A 43 -6.84 -7.77 3.30
C ALA A 43 -7.58 -8.46 4.46
N THR A 44 -7.79 -7.74 5.56
CA THR A 44 -8.27 -8.32 6.83
C THR A 44 -9.71 -7.92 7.19
N CYS A 45 -10.29 -6.95 6.49
CA CYS A 45 -11.57 -6.31 6.80
C CYS A 45 -11.63 -5.61 8.18
N VAL A 46 -10.49 -5.46 8.86
CA VAL A 46 -10.38 -4.83 10.19
C VAL A 46 -9.25 -3.81 10.15
N LEU A 47 -9.38 -2.72 10.91
CA LEU A 47 -8.30 -1.77 11.13
C LEU A 47 -8.22 -1.45 12.63
N PRO A 48 -7.26 -2.04 13.36
CA PRO A 48 -7.12 -1.80 14.80
C PRO A 48 -6.67 -0.36 15.11
N GLU A 49 -7.00 0.14 16.31
CA GLU A 49 -6.70 1.51 16.74
C GLU A 49 -5.20 1.85 16.77
N VAL A 50 -4.33 0.84 16.86
CA VAL A 50 -2.87 1.03 16.83
C VAL A 50 -2.40 1.71 15.54
N PHE A 51 -3.12 1.56 14.42
CA PHE A 51 -2.78 2.24 13.16
C PHE A 51 -2.88 3.77 13.26
N ARG A 52 -3.62 4.31 14.25
CA ARG A 52 -3.70 5.75 14.54
C ARG A 52 -2.75 6.19 15.65
N THR A 53 -2.38 5.28 16.56
CA THR A 53 -1.82 5.66 17.88
C THR A 53 -0.43 5.09 18.17
N ASP A 54 -0.02 4.03 17.49
CA ASP A 54 1.24 3.32 17.73
C ASP A 54 1.74 2.67 16.42
N THR A 55 2.65 3.36 15.74
CA THR A 55 3.22 2.91 14.46
C THR A 55 3.98 1.60 14.59
N VAL A 56 4.66 1.36 15.71
CA VAL A 56 5.41 0.11 15.94
C VAL A 56 4.45 -1.07 16.05
N ALA A 57 3.41 -0.94 16.87
CA ALA A 57 2.39 -1.99 16.99
C ALA A 57 1.61 -2.19 15.68
N ALA A 58 1.36 -1.14 14.91
CA ALA A 58 0.74 -1.23 13.59
C ALA A 58 1.62 -2.00 12.59
N THR A 59 2.92 -1.70 12.55
CA THR A 59 3.90 -2.43 11.71
C THR A 59 3.95 -3.90 12.07
N GLU A 60 3.98 -4.25 13.36
CA GLU A 60 3.93 -5.65 13.80
C GLU A 60 2.60 -6.34 13.43
N ALA A 61 1.48 -5.62 13.51
CA ALA A 61 0.19 -6.12 13.04
C ALA A 61 0.22 -6.43 11.54
N ILE A 62 0.80 -5.54 10.72
CA ILE A 62 0.98 -5.74 9.28
C ILE A 62 1.82 -7.00 9.03
N LYS A 63 2.99 -7.11 9.67
CA LYS A 63 3.92 -8.24 9.52
C LYS A 63 3.30 -9.58 9.88
N SER A 64 2.45 -9.60 10.91
CA SER A 64 1.74 -10.80 11.35
C SER A 64 0.64 -11.27 10.37
N SER A 65 0.20 -10.40 9.46
CA SER A 65 -0.86 -10.71 8.49
C SER A 65 -0.27 -11.15 7.16
N ALA A 66 -0.30 -12.46 6.90
CA ALA A 66 0.18 -13.02 5.63
C ALA A 66 -0.54 -12.42 4.41
N TRP A 67 -1.83 -12.10 4.53
CA TRP A 67 -2.61 -11.49 3.44
C TRP A 67 -2.22 -10.03 3.19
N ALA A 68 -2.01 -9.26 4.25
CA ALA A 68 -1.55 -7.88 4.12
C ALA A 68 -0.13 -7.83 3.53
N MET A 69 0.79 -8.66 4.03
CA MET A 69 2.15 -8.75 3.51
C MET A 69 2.18 -9.21 2.05
N ALA A 70 1.29 -10.12 1.63
CA ALA A 70 1.20 -10.53 0.22
C ALA A 70 0.74 -9.36 -0.68
N ALA A 71 -0.22 -8.55 -0.22
CA ALA A 71 -0.70 -7.38 -0.95
C ALA A 71 0.38 -6.28 -1.02
N ILE A 72 1.05 -5.98 0.09
CA ILE A 72 2.13 -5.00 0.16
C ILE A 72 3.30 -5.42 -0.73
N ARG A 73 3.72 -6.69 -0.69
CA ARG A 73 4.79 -7.20 -1.57
C ARG A 73 4.43 -7.11 -3.04
N ALA A 74 3.20 -7.45 -3.41
CA ALA A 74 2.77 -7.31 -4.80
C ALA A 74 2.83 -5.85 -5.30
N VAL A 75 2.51 -4.89 -4.43
CA VAL A 75 2.66 -3.46 -4.76
C VAL A 75 4.13 -3.08 -4.85
N TYR A 76 4.95 -3.47 -3.86
CA TYR A 76 6.39 -3.24 -3.85
C TYR A 76 7.06 -3.73 -5.15
N ASP A 77 6.80 -4.98 -5.53
CA ASP A 77 7.34 -5.59 -6.76
C ASP A 77 6.91 -4.83 -8.01
N ALA A 78 5.66 -4.33 -8.04
CA ALA A 78 5.11 -3.56 -9.17
C ALA A 78 5.64 -2.12 -9.26
N LEU A 79 6.19 -1.57 -8.17
CA LEU A 79 6.80 -0.24 -8.15
C LEU A 79 8.24 -0.28 -8.68
N GLY A 80 8.95 -1.40 -8.50
CA GLY A 80 10.29 -1.60 -9.03
C GLY A 80 11.26 -0.47 -8.61
N PRO A 81 11.89 0.27 -9.54
CA PRO A 81 12.81 1.35 -9.18
C PRO A 81 12.12 2.62 -8.64
N GLU A 82 10.79 2.72 -8.68
CA GLU A 82 10.07 3.89 -8.13
C GLU A 82 10.12 3.96 -6.60
N VAL A 83 10.45 2.85 -5.92
CA VAL A 83 10.59 2.74 -4.45
C VAL A 83 12.05 2.81 -3.98
N THR A 84 12.97 3.34 -4.80
CA THR A 84 14.39 3.41 -4.41
C THR A 84 14.59 4.50 -3.37
N MET A 85 14.77 4.11 -2.10
CA MET A 85 15.27 4.96 -1.03
C MET A 85 16.74 4.64 -0.77
N PRO A 86 17.61 5.66 -0.59
CA PRO A 86 19.05 5.43 -0.46
C PRO A 86 19.48 4.82 0.89
N GLU A 87 18.61 4.75 1.91
CA GLU A 87 19.05 4.45 3.30
C GLU A 87 18.15 3.53 4.14
N THR A 88 17.16 2.84 3.55
CA THR A 88 16.28 1.90 4.28
C THR A 88 16.54 0.45 3.87
N ASP A 89 17.66 -0.10 4.33
CA ASP A 89 17.89 -1.53 4.37
C ASP A 89 17.59 -2.02 5.80
N GLY A 90 16.44 -2.67 5.99
CA GLY A 90 15.95 -3.08 7.31
C GLY A 90 14.86 -4.14 7.23
N PRO A 91 14.47 -4.77 8.36
CA PRO A 91 13.50 -5.87 8.37
C PRO A 91 12.10 -5.47 7.85
N ASP A 92 11.77 -4.17 7.92
CA ASP A 92 10.46 -3.62 7.58
C ASP A 92 10.46 -2.84 6.25
N GLU A 93 11.57 -2.94 5.49
CA GLU A 93 11.83 -2.21 4.25
C GLU A 93 10.66 -2.20 3.26
N VAL A 94 9.99 -3.34 3.07
CA VAL A 94 8.88 -3.44 2.11
C VAL A 94 7.68 -2.58 2.55
N ILE A 95 7.40 -2.52 3.85
CA ILE A 95 6.29 -1.71 4.39
C ILE A 95 6.67 -0.23 4.27
N ASP A 96 7.86 0.12 4.74
CA ASP A 96 8.35 1.50 4.73
C ASP A 96 8.38 2.06 3.32
N ARG A 97 8.93 1.32 2.35
CA ARG A 97 9.03 1.78 0.97
C ARG A 97 7.68 1.95 0.28
N VAL A 98 6.71 1.08 0.57
CA VAL A 98 5.35 1.19 -0.02
C VAL A 98 4.60 2.37 0.58
N SER A 99 4.61 2.53 1.90
CA SER A 99 3.99 3.69 2.57
C SER A 99 4.67 4.99 2.11
N HIS A 100 6.01 5.02 2.13
CA HIS A 100 6.79 6.18 1.74
C HIS A 100 6.57 6.58 0.28
N TRP A 101 6.48 5.64 -0.66
CA TRP A 101 6.20 5.96 -2.07
C TRP A 101 4.90 6.73 -2.27
N ALA A 102 3.86 6.45 -1.47
CA ALA A 102 2.60 7.18 -1.55
C ALA A 102 2.69 8.60 -0.97
N ALA A 103 3.60 8.80 -0.01
CA ALA A 103 3.76 10.05 0.74
C ALA A 103 4.82 10.98 0.15
N THR A 104 5.81 10.46 -0.58
CA THR A 104 6.97 11.23 -1.04
C THR A 104 7.17 11.18 -2.53
N ALA A 105 7.87 12.18 -3.06
CA ALA A 105 8.21 12.25 -4.47
C ALA A 105 9.30 11.20 -4.78
N PRO A 106 9.05 10.26 -5.71
CA PRO A 106 10.09 9.33 -6.17
C PRO A 106 11.30 10.08 -6.73
N PHE A 107 12.47 9.44 -6.74
CA PHE A 107 13.68 10.02 -7.33
C PHE A 107 13.40 10.46 -8.78
N ARG A 108 13.58 11.76 -9.07
CA ARG A 108 13.27 12.48 -10.34
C ARG A 108 11.82 12.98 -10.51
N GLN A 109 10.97 12.87 -9.51
CA GLN A 109 9.66 13.53 -9.49
C GLN A 109 9.68 14.74 -8.57
N ALA A 110 8.92 15.77 -8.93
CA ALA A 110 8.83 17.00 -8.12
C ALA A 110 7.78 16.88 -6.99
N GLN A 111 6.88 15.90 -7.08
CA GLN A 111 5.76 15.72 -6.16
C GLN A 111 5.51 14.23 -5.91
N PRO A 112 4.94 13.88 -4.73
CA PRO A 112 4.40 12.55 -4.48
C PRO A 112 3.32 12.15 -5.49
N PRO A 113 3.05 10.84 -5.66
CA PRO A 113 1.94 10.40 -6.49
C PRO A 113 0.61 10.93 -5.91
N THR A 114 -0.24 11.44 -6.80
CA THR A 114 -1.61 11.80 -6.44
C THR A 114 -2.42 10.57 -6.04
N ARG A 115 -3.50 10.78 -5.27
CA ARG A 115 -4.48 9.73 -4.94
C ARG A 115 -4.89 8.88 -6.16
N THR A 116 -5.18 9.52 -7.29
CA THR A 116 -5.59 8.83 -8.53
C THR A 116 -4.45 7.96 -9.10
N GLN A 117 -3.20 8.41 -9.03
CA GLN A 117 -2.05 7.62 -9.46
C GLN A 117 -1.83 6.41 -8.56
N VAL A 118 -1.99 6.57 -7.24
CA VAL A 118 -1.93 5.46 -6.27
C VAL A 118 -3.01 4.42 -6.56
N MET A 119 -4.27 4.84 -6.66
CA MET A 119 -5.37 3.93 -7.01
C MET A 119 -5.16 3.24 -8.36
N GLY A 120 -4.72 3.99 -9.38
CA GLY A 120 -4.42 3.44 -10.69
C GLY A 120 -3.28 2.41 -10.68
N ARG A 121 -2.26 2.60 -9.84
CA ARG A 121 -1.19 1.62 -9.63
C ARG A 121 -1.76 0.33 -9.03
N LEU A 122 -2.54 0.44 -7.96
CA LEU A 122 -3.17 -0.72 -7.31
C LEU A 122 -4.04 -1.54 -8.27
N LEU A 123 -4.85 -0.87 -9.09
CA LEU A 123 -5.71 -1.53 -10.08
C LEU A 123 -4.89 -2.27 -11.15
N ARG A 124 -3.83 -1.66 -11.69
CA ARG A 124 -2.94 -2.33 -12.65
C ARG A 124 -2.20 -3.51 -12.04
N THR A 125 -1.76 -3.39 -10.79
CA THR A 125 -1.16 -4.51 -10.06
C THR A 125 -2.17 -5.64 -9.85
N ALA A 126 -3.42 -5.32 -9.51
CA ALA A 126 -4.49 -6.30 -9.38
C ALA A 126 -4.78 -7.02 -10.70
N GLU A 127 -4.82 -6.28 -11.81
CA GLU A 127 -5.03 -6.83 -13.16
C GLU A 127 -3.89 -7.76 -13.58
N ALA A 128 -2.63 -7.38 -13.33
CA ALA A 128 -1.47 -8.23 -13.62
C ALA A 128 -1.44 -9.53 -12.80
N LEU A 129 -2.08 -9.54 -11.61
CA LEU A 129 -2.20 -10.73 -10.77
C LEU A 129 -3.35 -11.66 -11.19
N ASP A 130 -4.27 -11.20 -12.04
CA ASP A 130 -5.38 -12.04 -12.47
C ASP A 130 -4.92 -13.04 -13.56
N PRO A 131 -5.20 -14.35 -13.39
CA PRO A 131 -4.75 -15.39 -14.32
C PRO A 131 -5.21 -15.22 -15.77
N GLN A 132 -6.27 -14.43 -16.00
CA GLN A 132 -6.91 -14.28 -17.30
C GLN A 132 -6.15 -13.32 -18.24
N ALA A 133 -5.25 -12.47 -17.72
CA ALA A 133 -4.43 -11.58 -18.55
C ALA A 133 -3.35 -12.35 -19.34
N ALA A 134 -2.99 -13.57 -18.93
CA ALA A 134 -1.94 -14.36 -19.56
C ALA A 134 -2.39 -15.17 -20.80
N THR A 135 -3.70 -15.33 -21.05
CA THR A 135 -4.21 -16.21 -22.12
C THR A 135 -4.63 -15.46 -23.40
N ALA A 136 -4.70 -14.12 -23.38
CA ALA A 136 -5.12 -13.34 -24.55
C ALA A 136 -3.97 -12.91 -25.50
N ALA A 137 -2.74 -13.35 -25.23
CA ALA A 137 -1.54 -12.98 -25.99
C ALA A 137 -0.81 -14.18 -26.62
N ALA A 138 -1.47 -15.34 -26.73
CA ALA A 138 -0.92 -16.54 -27.37
C ALA A 138 -1.56 -16.80 -28.74
#